data_AF-A0A946GU32-F1
#
_entry.id   AF-A0A946GU32-F1
#
_cell.length_a   1.000
_cell.length_b   1.000
_cell.length_c   1.000
_cell.angle_alpha   90.00
_cell.angle_beta   90.00
_cell.angle_gamma   90.00
#
_symmetry.space_group_name_H-M   'P 1'
#
loop_
_entity.id
_entity.type
_entity.pdbx_description
1 polymer ?
#
loop_
_entity_poly.entity_id
_entity_poly.type
_entity_poly.pdbx_seq_one_letter_code
_entity_poly.pdbx_strand_id
1 'polypeptide(L)'
;MDKQLLEKTVKGDADEPVINDMDLSGYDYRGIDLSGGAFNNVKFRQVDFTGAILKECNFIDCDFTEACFDGVDFTLANFVNPIFNRSRFQHALFSYSNFIDGVFKEANMTESSMMNTTFINADMQGICMVKIKTENTNFINSKLNNADFSHSDQYRSNFLEPELNGIQLTGANLNMAYFMKPDFSGYDFSATTLTMCQFNEAKLSQTKFSGLDITQCGFMEAEMTGADFSDSIANNCLFIKANCKGSNFSNAELKQAIFNEADMSLCDFRKTKMEQAQFVHANCDGAIFTGSDLTYVDFSHAVLDNALMDFTELYRANLHEILQVNSIWDGSTIATALPTDEKKVQAETFKP
;
A
#
# COMPACT_ATOMS: atom_id res chain seq x y z
N MET A 1 -21.48 -13.80 -35.04
CA MET A 1 -22.78 -14.30 -34.53
C MET A 1 -23.56 -13.07 -34.08
N ASP A 2 -24.78 -12.84 -34.56
CA ASP A 2 -25.52 -11.64 -34.13
C ASP A 2 -25.90 -11.68 -32.64
N LYS A 3 -26.33 -10.54 -32.09
CA LYS A 3 -26.62 -10.35 -30.67
C LYS A 3 -27.63 -11.39 -30.14
N GLN A 4 -28.74 -11.60 -30.85
CA GLN A 4 -29.82 -12.49 -30.42
C GLN A 4 -29.38 -13.95 -30.44
N LEU A 5 -28.62 -14.36 -31.47
CA LEU A 5 -28.11 -15.71 -31.57
C LEU A 5 -27.05 -16.00 -30.50
N LEU A 6 -26.18 -15.02 -30.18
CA LEU A 6 -25.20 -15.16 -29.10
C LEU A 6 -25.89 -15.33 -27.75
N GLU A 7 -26.84 -14.44 -27.42
CA GLU A 7 -27.61 -14.50 -26.18
C GLU A 7 -28.37 -15.82 -26.05
N LYS A 8 -29.04 -16.27 -27.10
CA LYS A 8 -29.73 -17.56 -27.12
C LYS A 8 -28.77 -18.74 -26.97
N THR A 9 -27.58 -18.66 -27.55
CA THR A 9 -26.55 -19.71 -27.40
C THR A 9 -26.14 -19.83 -25.94
N VAL A 10 -25.90 -18.70 -25.26
CA VAL A 10 -25.47 -18.66 -23.85
C VAL A 10 -26.60 -18.97 -22.86
N LYS A 11 -27.84 -18.62 -23.18
CA LYS A 11 -28.99 -18.82 -22.28
C LYS A 11 -29.85 -20.06 -22.61
N GLY A 12 -29.51 -20.80 -23.66
CA GLY A 12 -30.30 -21.92 -24.15
C GLY A 12 -30.19 -23.19 -23.30
N ASP A 13 -31.02 -24.20 -23.59
CA ASP A 13 -31.16 -25.46 -22.83
C ASP A 13 -29.95 -26.42 -22.90
N ALA A 14 -28.77 -25.96 -23.30
CA ALA A 14 -27.55 -26.77 -23.23
C ALA A 14 -26.98 -26.70 -21.81
N ASP A 15 -26.66 -27.86 -21.22
CA ASP A 15 -26.27 -27.95 -19.80
C ASP A 15 -25.10 -27.03 -19.41
N GLU A 16 -24.20 -26.67 -20.34
CA GLU A 16 -23.19 -25.61 -20.20
C GLU A 16 -22.82 -25.05 -21.59
N PRO A 17 -23.35 -23.90 -22.04
CA PRO A 17 -23.02 -23.38 -23.36
C PRO A 17 -21.64 -22.72 -23.37
N VAL A 18 -20.65 -23.49 -23.80
CA VAL A 18 -19.28 -23.03 -24.04
C VAL A 18 -19.14 -22.58 -25.49
N ILE A 19 -18.72 -21.32 -25.68
CA ILE A 19 -18.39 -20.75 -26.99
C ILE A 19 -16.87 -20.83 -27.18
N ASN A 20 -16.43 -21.56 -28.21
CA ASN A 20 -15.02 -21.81 -28.47
C ASN A 20 -14.60 -21.24 -29.82
N ASP A 21 -13.39 -20.68 -29.90
CA ASP A 21 -12.66 -20.39 -31.14
C ASP A 21 -13.39 -19.46 -32.14
N MET A 22 -14.33 -18.64 -31.66
CA MET A 22 -15.11 -17.74 -32.50
C MET A 22 -14.43 -16.38 -32.66
N ASP A 23 -14.63 -15.77 -33.83
CA ASP A 23 -14.33 -14.36 -34.04
C ASP A 23 -15.63 -13.54 -34.02
N LEU A 24 -15.80 -12.78 -32.94
CA LEU A 24 -16.92 -11.89 -32.65
C LEU A 24 -16.45 -10.42 -32.61
N SER A 25 -15.32 -10.11 -33.25
CA SER A 25 -14.76 -8.77 -33.31
C SER A 25 -15.69 -7.79 -34.04
N GLY A 26 -15.76 -6.55 -33.55
CA GLY A 26 -16.49 -5.44 -34.17
C GLY A 26 -18.02 -5.52 -34.06
N TYR A 27 -18.57 -6.49 -33.35
CA TYR A 27 -20.01 -6.61 -33.16
C TYR A 27 -20.54 -5.64 -32.10
N ASP A 28 -21.81 -5.27 -32.24
CA ASP A 28 -22.58 -4.51 -31.25
C ASP A 28 -23.38 -5.46 -30.37
N TYR A 29 -22.96 -5.55 -29.11
CA TYR A 29 -23.60 -6.35 -28.05
C TYR A 29 -24.02 -5.48 -26.87
N ARG A 30 -24.30 -4.20 -27.09
CA ARG A 30 -24.70 -3.27 -26.02
C ARG A 30 -25.93 -3.79 -25.27
N GLY A 31 -25.85 -3.85 -23.94
CA GLY A 31 -26.93 -4.33 -23.09
C GLY A 31 -27.33 -5.79 -23.30
N ILE A 32 -26.44 -6.64 -23.85
CA ILE A 32 -26.67 -8.09 -23.89
C ILE A 32 -26.57 -8.68 -22.48
N ASP A 33 -27.32 -9.74 -22.18
CA ASP A 33 -27.11 -10.55 -20.99
C ASP A 33 -26.49 -11.90 -21.36
N LEU A 34 -25.22 -12.08 -21.03
CA LEU A 34 -24.50 -13.35 -21.22
C LEU A 34 -24.13 -14.01 -19.89
N SER A 35 -24.82 -13.65 -18.80
CA SER A 35 -24.47 -14.15 -17.47
C SER A 35 -24.43 -15.67 -17.43
N GLY A 36 -23.38 -16.23 -16.81
CA GLY A 36 -23.09 -17.67 -16.75
C GLY A 36 -22.40 -18.24 -17.99
N GLY A 37 -22.19 -17.44 -19.04
CA GLY A 37 -21.56 -17.90 -20.28
C GLY A 37 -20.08 -18.26 -20.12
N ALA A 38 -19.64 -19.29 -20.84
CA ALA A 38 -18.25 -19.70 -20.91
C ALA A 38 -17.69 -19.46 -22.31
N PHE A 39 -16.52 -18.82 -22.39
CA PHE A 39 -15.88 -18.41 -23.64
C PHE A 39 -14.41 -18.80 -23.61
N ASN A 40 -13.98 -19.62 -24.58
CA ASN A 40 -12.59 -20.03 -24.70
C ASN A 40 -12.04 -19.63 -26.06
N ASN A 41 -10.88 -18.96 -26.06
CA ASN A 41 -10.18 -18.53 -27.28
C ASN A 41 -11.08 -17.72 -28.25
N VAL A 42 -11.96 -16.89 -27.69
CA VAL A 42 -12.89 -16.06 -28.48
C VAL A 42 -12.29 -14.68 -28.68
N LYS A 43 -12.38 -14.16 -29.91
CA LYS A 43 -11.97 -12.80 -30.25
C LYS A 43 -13.15 -11.86 -30.16
N PHE A 44 -13.00 -10.83 -29.37
CA PHE A 44 -13.94 -9.76 -29.08
C PHE A 44 -13.31 -8.39 -29.35
N ARG A 45 -12.39 -8.30 -30.33
CA ARG A 45 -11.68 -7.04 -30.60
C ARG A 45 -12.65 -5.99 -31.08
N GLN A 46 -12.52 -4.76 -30.59
CA GLN A 46 -13.36 -3.62 -31.02
C GLN A 46 -14.88 -3.88 -30.87
N VAL A 47 -15.27 -4.82 -30.02
CA VAL A 47 -16.68 -5.09 -29.73
C VAL A 47 -17.26 -4.00 -28.84
N ASP A 48 -18.56 -3.75 -28.95
CA ASP A 48 -19.28 -2.86 -28.03
C ASP A 48 -20.16 -3.67 -27.08
N PHE A 49 -19.71 -3.79 -25.83
CA PHE A 49 -20.41 -4.38 -24.69
C PHE A 49 -20.94 -3.32 -23.72
N THR A 50 -21.16 -2.07 -24.16
CA THR A 50 -21.67 -1.00 -23.27
C THR A 50 -22.96 -1.45 -22.57
N GLY A 51 -22.97 -1.39 -21.24
CA GLY A 51 -24.11 -1.79 -20.40
C GLY A 51 -24.45 -3.28 -20.42
N ALA A 52 -23.59 -4.15 -20.96
CA ALA A 52 -23.81 -5.59 -20.96
C ALA A 52 -23.76 -6.19 -19.54
N ILE A 53 -24.46 -7.30 -19.34
CA ILE A 53 -24.45 -8.07 -18.10
C ILE A 53 -23.67 -9.35 -18.38
N LEU A 54 -22.45 -9.41 -17.86
CA LEU A 54 -21.48 -10.50 -18.05
C LEU A 54 -21.15 -11.14 -16.69
N LYS A 55 -22.17 -11.27 -15.84
CA LYS A 55 -22.03 -11.83 -14.49
C LYS A 55 -21.70 -13.31 -14.54
N GLU A 56 -20.87 -13.78 -13.62
CA GLU A 56 -20.57 -15.22 -13.48
C GLU A 56 -20.05 -15.86 -14.79
N CYS A 57 -19.57 -15.05 -15.74
CA CYS A 57 -19.00 -15.53 -16.97
C CYS A 57 -17.58 -16.04 -16.74
N ASN A 58 -17.18 -17.05 -17.52
CA ASN A 58 -15.81 -17.53 -17.57
C ASN A 58 -15.20 -17.20 -18.94
N PHE A 59 -14.10 -16.46 -18.95
CA PHE A 59 -13.38 -16.10 -20.17
C PHE A 59 -11.95 -16.61 -20.10
N ILE A 60 -11.59 -17.54 -20.97
CA ILE A 60 -10.27 -18.15 -21.04
C ILE A 60 -9.65 -17.82 -22.39
N ASP A 61 -8.44 -17.29 -22.38
CA ASP A 61 -7.65 -16.96 -23.59
C ASP A 61 -8.41 -16.02 -24.57
N CYS A 62 -9.28 -15.16 -24.06
CA CYS A 62 -10.10 -14.26 -24.87
C CYS A 62 -9.40 -12.93 -25.15
N ASP A 63 -9.60 -12.40 -26.37
CA ASP A 63 -8.99 -11.15 -26.81
C ASP A 63 -10.04 -10.06 -26.99
N PHE A 64 -9.98 -9.05 -26.11
CA PHE A 64 -10.86 -7.89 -26.03
C PHE A 64 -10.14 -6.59 -26.38
N THR A 65 -9.07 -6.65 -27.17
CA THR A 65 -8.31 -5.46 -27.57
C THR A 65 -9.23 -4.40 -28.18
N GLU A 66 -9.13 -3.17 -27.67
CA GLU A 66 -9.94 -2.01 -28.10
C GLU A 66 -11.47 -2.18 -27.93
N ALA A 67 -11.93 -3.11 -27.08
CA ALA A 67 -13.35 -3.29 -26.76
C ALA A 67 -13.90 -2.15 -25.87
N CYS A 68 -15.21 -1.92 -25.95
CA CYS A 68 -15.94 -0.99 -25.11
C CYS A 68 -16.81 -1.74 -24.09
N PHE A 69 -16.56 -1.52 -22.80
CA PHE A 69 -17.26 -2.12 -21.66
C PHE A 69 -17.80 -1.05 -20.70
N ASP A 70 -18.09 0.14 -21.22
CA ASP A 70 -18.59 1.23 -20.38
C ASP A 70 -19.93 0.80 -19.71
N GLY A 71 -20.01 0.88 -18.39
CA GLY A 71 -21.16 0.45 -17.59
C GLY A 71 -21.44 -1.06 -17.58
N VAL A 72 -20.48 -1.92 -17.97
CA VAL A 72 -20.64 -3.38 -17.91
C VAL A 72 -20.73 -3.88 -16.47
N ASP A 73 -21.43 -4.99 -16.27
CA ASP A 73 -21.43 -5.73 -15.01
C ASP A 73 -20.67 -7.06 -15.15
N PHE A 74 -19.46 -7.11 -14.58
CA PHE A 74 -18.61 -8.30 -14.48
C PHE A 74 -18.67 -8.96 -13.10
N THR A 75 -19.72 -8.72 -12.31
CA THR A 75 -19.81 -9.30 -10.97
C THR A 75 -19.63 -10.83 -11.03
N LEU A 76 -18.75 -11.37 -10.19
CA LEU A 76 -18.42 -12.81 -10.13
C LEU A 76 -17.81 -13.41 -11.42
N ALA A 77 -17.40 -12.60 -12.40
CA ALA A 77 -16.77 -13.10 -13.61
C ALA A 77 -15.31 -13.56 -13.37
N ASN A 78 -14.89 -14.61 -14.08
CA ASN A 78 -13.53 -15.13 -14.02
C ASN A 78 -12.85 -14.97 -15.37
N PHE A 79 -11.60 -14.52 -15.34
CA PHE A 79 -10.76 -14.36 -16.51
C PHE A 79 -9.41 -15.04 -16.32
N VAL A 80 -9.02 -15.83 -17.31
CA VAL A 80 -7.68 -16.45 -17.40
C VAL A 80 -7.06 -16.06 -18.73
N ASN A 81 -5.89 -15.43 -18.68
CA ASN A 81 -5.18 -14.88 -19.83
C ASN A 81 -6.00 -13.90 -20.72
N PRO A 82 -6.84 -13.00 -20.19
CA PRO A 82 -7.56 -12.06 -21.04
C PRO A 82 -6.63 -10.98 -21.61
N ILE A 83 -6.91 -10.51 -22.82
CA ILE A 83 -6.24 -9.35 -23.42
C ILE A 83 -7.21 -8.19 -23.52
N PHE A 84 -6.99 -7.14 -22.73
CA PHE A 84 -7.82 -5.93 -22.62
C PHE A 84 -7.05 -4.66 -23.04
N ASN A 85 -6.05 -4.79 -23.91
CA ASN A 85 -5.25 -3.65 -24.31
C ASN A 85 -6.14 -2.56 -24.92
N ARG A 86 -6.00 -1.32 -24.41
CA ARG A 86 -6.74 -0.13 -24.87
C ARG A 86 -8.26 -0.26 -24.82
N SER A 87 -8.81 -1.20 -24.05
CA SER A 87 -10.25 -1.27 -23.84
C SER A 87 -10.72 -0.22 -22.82
N ARG A 88 -12.00 0.12 -22.88
CA ARG A 88 -12.64 1.06 -21.93
C ARG A 88 -13.63 0.32 -21.03
N PHE A 89 -13.69 0.71 -19.77
CA PHE A 89 -14.53 0.14 -18.73
C PHE A 89 -15.13 1.23 -17.84
N GLN A 90 -15.38 2.43 -18.37
CA GLN A 90 -15.81 3.55 -17.53
C GLN A 90 -17.12 3.19 -16.82
N HIS A 91 -17.19 3.41 -15.51
CA HIS A 91 -18.35 3.04 -14.70
C HIS A 91 -18.69 1.54 -14.65
N ALA A 92 -17.75 0.66 -15.01
CA ALA A 92 -17.93 -0.78 -14.91
C ALA A 92 -17.95 -1.30 -13.46
N LEU A 93 -18.60 -2.44 -13.25
CA LEU A 93 -18.66 -3.15 -11.97
C LEU A 93 -17.85 -4.46 -12.06
N PHE A 94 -16.88 -4.64 -11.16
CA PHE A 94 -15.99 -5.82 -11.12
C PHE A 94 -16.11 -6.63 -9.83
N SER A 95 -17.14 -6.40 -9.02
CA SER A 95 -17.23 -6.98 -7.68
C SER A 95 -17.11 -8.51 -7.71
N TYR A 96 -16.25 -9.06 -6.87
CA TYR A 96 -15.98 -10.50 -6.75
C TYR A 96 -15.41 -11.16 -8.01
N SER A 97 -14.92 -10.37 -8.97
CA SER A 97 -14.28 -10.93 -10.18
C SER A 97 -12.82 -11.30 -9.93
N ASN A 98 -12.31 -12.22 -10.75
CA ASN A 98 -10.92 -12.67 -10.70
C ASN A 98 -10.26 -12.57 -12.08
N PHE A 99 -9.04 -12.03 -12.10
CA PHE A 99 -8.23 -11.87 -13.30
C PHE A 99 -6.86 -12.51 -13.07
N ILE A 100 -6.59 -13.60 -13.79
CA ILE A 100 -5.31 -14.31 -13.75
C ILE A 100 -4.59 -14.08 -15.07
N ASP A 101 -3.34 -13.65 -15.00
CA ASP A 101 -2.44 -13.43 -16.14
C ASP A 101 -3.04 -12.49 -17.21
N GLY A 102 -3.88 -11.54 -16.79
CA GLY A 102 -4.56 -10.60 -17.67
C GLY A 102 -3.69 -9.41 -18.10
N VAL A 103 -3.91 -8.93 -19.31
CA VAL A 103 -3.15 -7.80 -19.90
C VAL A 103 -4.09 -6.62 -20.13
N PHE A 104 -3.84 -5.48 -19.47
CA PHE A 104 -4.68 -4.28 -19.46
C PHE A 104 -3.92 -3.02 -19.90
N LYS A 105 -2.94 -3.15 -20.80
CA LYS A 105 -2.08 -2.02 -21.17
C LYS A 105 -2.90 -0.89 -21.74
N GLU A 106 -2.71 0.31 -21.19
CA GLU A 106 -3.40 1.54 -21.62
C GLU A 106 -4.95 1.42 -21.56
N ALA A 107 -5.49 0.46 -20.80
CA ALA A 107 -6.94 0.36 -20.60
C ALA A 107 -7.45 1.49 -19.70
N ASN A 108 -8.75 1.77 -19.75
CA ASN A 108 -9.37 2.83 -18.96
C ASN A 108 -10.50 2.28 -18.08
N MET A 109 -10.32 2.31 -16.76
CA MET A 109 -11.25 1.94 -15.70
C MET A 109 -11.66 3.16 -14.83
N THR A 110 -11.71 4.34 -15.44
CA THR A 110 -12.11 5.58 -14.75
C THR A 110 -13.51 5.44 -14.17
N GLU A 111 -13.67 5.85 -12.92
CA GLU A 111 -14.95 5.85 -12.19
C GLU A 111 -15.66 4.49 -12.11
N SER A 112 -14.93 3.39 -12.32
CA SER A 112 -15.39 2.01 -12.09
C SER A 112 -15.36 1.67 -10.60
N SER A 113 -15.99 0.54 -10.23
CA SER A 113 -15.96 0.03 -8.85
C SER A 113 -15.57 -1.44 -8.76
N MET A 114 -14.79 -1.77 -7.74
CA MET A 114 -14.27 -3.09 -7.44
C MET A 114 -14.47 -3.39 -5.95
N MET A 115 -15.05 -4.54 -5.64
CA MET A 115 -15.20 -5.01 -4.26
C MET A 115 -14.82 -6.47 -4.22
N ASN A 116 -13.86 -6.84 -3.37
CA ASN A 116 -13.34 -8.22 -3.29
C ASN A 116 -12.86 -8.76 -4.67
N THR A 117 -12.25 -7.88 -5.47
CA THR A 117 -11.72 -8.21 -6.81
C THR A 117 -10.25 -8.60 -6.70
N THR A 118 -9.80 -9.55 -7.51
CA THR A 118 -8.40 -10.00 -7.50
C THR A 118 -7.77 -9.95 -8.89
N PHE A 119 -6.56 -9.41 -8.95
CA PHE A 119 -5.65 -9.44 -10.09
C PHE A 119 -4.38 -10.20 -9.69
N ILE A 120 -4.06 -11.27 -10.41
CA ILE A 120 -2.87 -12.10 -10.20
C ILE A 120 -2.02 -12.05 -11.45
N ASN A 121 -0.76 -11.65 -11.31
CA ASN A 121 0.22 -11.51 -12.41
C ASN A 121 -0.27 -10.61 -13.55
N ALA A 122 -1.14 -9.63 -13.26
CA ALA A 122 -1.73 -8.79 -14.28
C ALA A 122 -0.73 -7.76 -14.82
N ASP A 123 -0.66 -7.58 -16.14
CA ASP A 123 0.12 -6.53 -16.78
C ASP A 123 -0.78 -5.31 -17.05
N MET A 124 -0.77 -4.35 -16.14
CA MET A 124 -1.65 -3.18 -16.11
C MET A 124 -0.87 -1.88 -16.35
N GLN A 125 0.19 -1.94 -17.14
CA GLN A 125 1.04 -0.78 -17.41
C GLN A 125 0.27 0.35 -18.10
N GLY A 126 0.39 1.57 -17.56
CA GLY A 126 -0.28 2.75 -18.11
C GLY A 126 -1.81 2.72 -17.98
N ILE A 127 -2.38 1.84 -17.16
CA ILE A 127 -3.83 1.77 -16.97
C ILE A 127 -4.34 3.06 -16.30
N CYS A 128 -5.49 3.55 -16.74
CA CYS A 128 -6.16 4.70 -16.14
C CYS A 128 -7.24 4.22 -15.16
N MET A 129 -7.05 4.47 -13.86
CA MET A 129 -7.98 4.16 -12.76
C MET A 129 -8.35 5.43 -11.99
N VAL A 130 -8.47 6.56 -12.69
CA VAL A 130 -8.84 7.85 -12.08
C VAL A 130 -10.20 7.73 -11.40
N LYS A 131 -10.28 8.16 -10.14
CA LYS A 131 -11.48 8.06 -9.30
C LYS A 131 -12.09 6.66 -9.20
N ILE A 132 -11.30 5.60 -9.43
CA ILE A 132 -11.76 4.24 -9.16
C ILE A 132 -12.11 4.10 -7.68
N LYS A 133 -13.12 3.28 -7.39
CA LYS A 133 -13.46 2.88 -6.02
C LYS A 133 -13.12 1.41 -5.82
N THR A 134 -12.20 1.12 -4.92
CA THR A 134 -11.80 -0.25 -4.59
C THR A 134 -11.99 -0.54 -3.10
N GLU A 135 -12.60 -1.68 -2.80
CA GLU A 135 -12.70 -2.22 -1.44
C GLU A 135 -12.17 -3.66 -1.43
N ASN A 136 -11.23 -3.97 -0.53
CA ASN A 136 -10.62 -5.30 -0.41
C ASN A 136 -10.13 -5.87 -1.76
N THR A 137 -9.54 -5.03 -2.61
CA THR A 137 -9.05 -5.44 -3.93
C THR A 137 -7.58 -5.87 -3.84
N ASN A 138 -7.23 -6.98 -4.48
CA ASN A 138 -5.88 -7.55 -4.44
C ASN A 138 -5.17 -7.37 -5.78
N PHE A 139 -3.99 -6.75 -5.75
CA PHE A 139 -3.04 -6.68 -6.86
C PHE A 139 -1.82 -7.51 -6.47
N ILE A 140 -1.74 -8.74 -6.95
CA ILE A 140 -0.69 -9.71 -6.60
C ILE A 140 0.24 -9.84 -7.81
N ASN A 141 1.54 -9.60 -7.61
CA ASN A 141 2.56 -9.63 -8.67
C ASN A 141 2.18 -8.80 -9.91
N SER A 142 1.44 -7.71 -9.71
CA SER A 142 0.85 -6.95 -10.80
C SER A 142 1.78 -5.82 -11.25
N LYS A 143 1.85 -5.59 -12.57
CA LYS A 143 2.63 -4.51 -13.17
C LYS A 143 1.76 -3.27 -13.32
N LEU A 144 2.00 -2.29 -12.46
CA LEU A 144 1.26 -1.03 -12.38
C LEU A 144 2.14 0.17 -12.74
N ASN A 145 3.25 -0.06 -13.47
CA ASN A 145 4.13 1.03 -13.91
C ASN A 145 3.32 2.04 -14.74
N ASN A 146 3.44 3.33 -14.40
CA ASN A 146 2.69 4.45 -14.98
C ASN A 146 1.16 4.35 -14.86
N ALA A 147 0.63 3.50 -13.96
CA ALA A 147 -0.81 3.48 -13.68
C ALA A 147 -1.25 4.80 -13.04
N ASP A 148 -2.46 5.25 -13.38
CA ASP A 148 -3.04 6.47 -12.85
C ASP A 148 -4.19 6.16 -11.88
N PHE A 149 -3.92 6.30 -10.58
CA PHE A 149 -4.90 6.17 -9.50
C PHE A 149 -5.29 7.53 -8.92
N SER A 150 -5.13 8.62 -9.68
CA SER A 150 -5.43 9.95 -9.17
C SER A 150 -6.90 10.04 -8.72
N HIS A 151 -7.10 10.62 -7.54
CA HIS A 151 -8.41 10.77 -6.89
C HIS A 151 -9.18 9.46 -6.62
N SER A 152 -8.48 8.31 -6.60
CA SER A 152 -9.07 7.02 -6.27
C SER A 152 -9.44 6.93 -4.77
N ASP A 153 -10.35 6.00 -4.46
CA ASP A 153 -10.65 5.58 -3.08
C ASP A 153 -10.35 4.08 -2.95
N GLN A 154 -9.30 3.73 -2.20
CA GLN A 154 -8.73 2.39 -2.16
C GLN A 154 -8.72 1.81 -0.75
N TYR A 155 -9.91 1.69 -0.18
CA TYR A 155 -10.08 1.18 1.18
C TYR A 155 -9.67 -0.30 1.27
N ARG A 156 -8.70 -0.61 2.16
CA ARG A 156 -8.23 -1.99 2.42
C ARG A 156 -7.73 -2.74 1.19
N SER A 157 -7.22 -2.04 0.19
CA SER A 157 -6.66 -2.69 -1.00
C SER A 157 -5.25 -3.20 -0.72
N ASN A 158 -4.92 -4.37 -1.27
CA ASN A 158 -3.67 -5.06 -1.06
C ASN A 158 -2.82 -5.03 -2.33
N PHE A 159 -1.56 -4.64 -2.20
CA PHE A 159 -0.57 -4.63 -3.26
C PHE A 159 0.61 -5.51 -2.82
N LEU A 160 0.65 -6.73 -3.35
CA LEU A 160 1.64 -7.74 -2.96
C LEU A 160 2.67 -7.88 -4.08
N GLU A 161 3.92 -7.48 -3.78
CA GLU A 161 5.03 -7.45 -4.74
C GLU A 161 4.68 -6.71 -6.06
N PRO A 162 4.16 -5.46 -6.00
CA PRO A 162 3.75 -4.73 -7.19
C PRO A 162 4.96 -4.06 -7.90
N GLU A 163 4.87 -3.87 -9.22
CA GLU A 163 5.75 -2.92 -9.92
C GLU A 163 5.04 -1.56 -10.06
N LEU A 164 5.54 -0.50 -9.43
CA LEU A 164 4.84 0.78 -9.28
C LEU A 164 5.59 1.99 -9.88
N ASN A 165 6.59 1.76 -10.73
CA ASN A 165 7.41 2.85 -11.25
C ASN A 165 6.55 3.86 -12.02
N GLY A 166 6.57 5.13 -11.61
CA GLY A 166 5.78 6.19 -12.24
C GLY A 166 4.29 6.18 -11.90
N ILE A 167 3.84 5.43 -10.90
CA ILE A 167 2.43 5.45 -10.46
C ILE A 167 1.99 6.86 -10.04
N GLN A 168 0.77 7.24 -10.40
CA GLN A 168 0.16 8.51 -9.99
C GLN A 168 -0.86 8.27 -8.88
N LEU A 169 -0.62 8.84 -7.70
CA LEU A 169 -1.48 8.72 -6.51
C LEU A 169 -2.00 10.08 -6.02
N THR A 170 -1.97 11.10 -6.88
CA THR A 170 -2.39 12.46 -6.51
C THR A 170 -3.86 12.47 -6.11
N GLY A 171 -4.14 12.90 -4.89
CA GLY A 171 -5.49 12.94 -4.32
C GLY A 171 -6.08 11.56 -4.00
N ALA A 172 -5.31 10.48 -4.11
CA ALA A 172 -5.77 9.13 -3.77
C ALA A 172 -5.98 9.00 -2.25
N ASN A 173 -7.01 8.25 -1.88
CA ASN A 173 -7.24 7.81 -0.51
C ASN A 173 -6.81 6.34 -0.38
N LEU A 174 -5.71 6.09 0.33
CA LEU A 174 -5.15 4.75 0.53
C LEU A 174 -5.41 4.21 1.95
N ASN A 175 -6.37 4.77 2.70
CA ASN A 175 -6.61 4.38 4.08
C ASN A 175 -6.73 2.85 4.24
N MET A 176 -5.97 2.31 5.21
CA MET A 176 -5.86 0.87 5.48
C MET A 176 -5.32 0.02 4.31
N ALA A 177 -4.72 0.60 3.28
CA ALA A 177 -4.07 -0.16 2.22
C ALA A 177 -2.85 -0.93 2.75
N TYR A 178 -2.62 -2.11 2.19
CA TYR A 178 -1.51 -2.98 2.53
C TYR A 178 -0.57 -3.10 1.33
N PHE A 179 0.70 -2.74 1.53
CA PHE A 179 1.77 -2.90 0.56
C PHE A 179 2.82 -3.85 1.13
N MET A 180 3.15 -4.90 0.38
CA MET A 180 4.27 -5.80 0.68
C MET A 180 5.32 -5.66 -0.40
N LYS A 181 6.54 -5.29 0.00
CA LYS A 181 7.69 -5.06 -0.89
C LYS A 181 7.44 -4.08 -2.05
N PRO A 182 6.70 -2.96 -1.88
CA PRO A 182 6.66 -1.95 -2.93
C PRO A 182 8.01 -1.22 -3.05
N ASP A 183 8.25 -0.60 -4.21
CA ASP A 183 9.29 0.42 -4.35
C ASP A 183 8.66 1.80 -4.57
N PHE A 184 8.82 2.66 -3.57
CA PHE A 184 8.38 4.06 -3.53
C PHE A 184 9.57 4.99 -3.24
N SER A 185 10.79 4.57 -3.54
CA SER A 185 11.99 5.37 -3.30
C SER A 185 11.88 6.74 -3.97
N GLY A 186 12.04 7.81 -3.19
CA GLY A 186 11.92 9.20 -3.64
C GLY A 186 10.50 9.68 -3.94
N TYR A 187 9.47 8.87 -3.68
CA TYR A 187 8.08 9.24 -3.94
C TYR A 187 7.61 10.38 -3.01
N ASP A 188 6.70 11.21 -3.51
CA ASP A 188 6.12 12.33 -2.79
C ASP A 188 4.65 12.05 -2.48
N PHE A 189 4.34 11.76 -1.21
CA PHE A 189 2.99 11.46 -0.76
C PHE A 189 2.20 12.69 -0.29
N SER A 190 2.71 13.92 -0.49
CA SER A 190 2.11 15.15 0.03
C SER A 190 0.64 15.39 -0.40
N ALA A 191 0.20 14.73 -1.48
CA ALA A 191 -1.17 14.81 -1.98
C ALA A 191 -1.98 13.51 -1.77
N THR A 192 -1.56 12.61 -0.88
CA THR A 192 -2.17 11.29 -0.68
C THR A 192 -2.58 11.10 0.78
N THR A 193 -3.73 10.46 1.01
CA THR A 193 -4.17 10.10 2.38
C THR A 193 -3.68 8.69 2.72
N LEU A 194 -2.98 8.54 3.85
CA LEU A 194 -2.24 7.32 4.20
C LEU A 194 -2.57 6.74 5.59
N THR A 195 -3.66 7.13 6.26
CA THR A 195 -3.87 6.64 7.64
C THR A 195 -4.05 5.12 7.69
N MET A 196 -3.45 4.46 8.68
CA MET A 196 -3.49 3.02 8.89
C MET A 196 -2.88 2.16 7.76
N CYS A 197 -2.14 2.74 6.81
CA CYS A 197 -1.46 1.98 5.76
C CYS A 197 -0.34 1.08 6.31
N GLN A 198 -0.07 -0.03 5.65
CA GLN A 198 1.05 -0.92 6.00
C GLN A 198 2.01 -1.02 4.82
N PHE A 199 3.30 -0.77 5.05
CA PHE A 199 4.38 -0.77 4.07
C PHE A 199 5.46 -1.78 4.49
N ASN A 200 5.11 -3.06 4.55
CA ASN A 200 6.02 -4.10 5.02
C ASN A 200 7.10 -4.37 3.98
N GLU A 201 8.36 -4.44 4.43
CA GLU A 201 9.53 -4.70 3.57
C GLU A 201 9.63 -3.71 2.38
N ALA A 202 9.07 -2.51 2.53
CA ALA A 202 8.98 -1.50 1.47
C ALA A 202 10.31 -0.77 1.27
N LYS A 203 10.61 -0.38 0.03
CA LYS A 203 11.67 0.58 -0.28
C LYS A 203 11.09 1.99 -0.31
N LEU A 204 11.51 2.80 0.67
CA LEU A 204 11.00 4.14 0.97
C LEU A 204 12.15 5.15 1.20
N SER A 205 13.33 4.87 0.63
CA SER A 205 14.47 5.77 0.77
C SER A 205 14.16 7.11 0.11
N GLN A 206 14.45 8.23 0.80
CA GLN A 206 14.16 9.59 0.32
C GLN A 206 12.68 9.91 0.05
N THR A 207 11.75 9.07 0.51
CA THR A 207 10.30 9.32 0.38
C THR A 207 9.87 10.49 1.26
N LYS A 208 8.89 11.28 0.78
CA LYS A 208 8.35 12.44 1.52
C LYS A 208 6.99 12.14 2.15
N PHE A 209 6.98 12.18 3.48
CA PHE A 209 5.81 12.11 4.35
C PHE A 209 5.59 13.42 5.14
N SER A 210 6.32 14.50 4.81
CA SER A 210 6.28 15.72 5.60
C SER A 210 4.89 16.36 5.64
N GLY A 211 4.48 16.76 6.85
CA GLY A 211 3.17 17.34 7.13
C GLY A 211 1.98 16.39 7.01
N LEU A 212 2.18 15.11 6.71
CA LEU A 212 1.09 14.14 6.55
C LEU A 212 0.56 13.63 7.89
N ASP A 213 -0.73 13.27 7.92
CA ASP A 213 -1.27 12.35 8.92
C ASP A 213 -1.08 10.91 8.44
N ILE A 214 -0.13 10.22 9.08
CA ILE A 214 0.18 8.81 8.86
C ILE A 214 -0.12 7.99 10.11
N THR A 215 -1.04 8.46 10.96
CA THR A 215 -1.42 7.76 12.21
C THR A 215 -1.69 6.28 11.96
N GLN A 216 -1.12 5.44 12.82
CA GLN A 216 -1.23 3.97 12.77
C GLN A 216 -0.65 3.30 11.52
N CYS A 217 0.26 3.96 10.79
CA CYS A 217 0.97 3.30 9.71
C CYS A 217 1.99 2.27 10.21
N GLY A 218 2.20 1.21 9.43
CA GLY A 218 3.26 0.23 9.62
C GLY A 218 4.35 0.36 8.56
N PHE A 219 5.60 0.23 8.98
CA PHE A 219 6.83 0.29 8.19
C PHE A 219 7.79 -0.84 8.61
N MET A 220 7.23 -2.00 8.98
CA MET A 220 8.02 -3.13 9.48
C MET A 220 9.05 -3.58 8.44
N GLU A 221 10.31 -3.66 8.86
CA GLU A 221 11.44 -4.05 8.01
C GLU A 221 11.61 -3.21 6.73
N ALA A 222 11.09 -1.97 6.71
CA ALA A 222 11.18 -1.08 5.56
C ALA A 222 12.57 -0.40 5.43
N GLU A 223 13.01 -0.14 4.20
CA GLU A 223 14.22 0.61 3.87
C GLU A 223 13.89 2.10 3.67
N MET A 224 14.14 2.93 4.67
CA MET A 224 13.67 4.32 4.73
C MET A 224 14.82 5.33 4.85
N THR A 225 16.02 5.03 4.34
CA THR A 225 17.19 5.90 4.51
C THR A 225 16.93 7.32 3.98
N GLY A 226 17.05 8.30 4.87
CA GLY A 226 16.83 9.71 4.61
C GLY A 226 15.41 10.07 4.15
N ALA A 227 14.39 9.33 4.59
CA ALA A 227 13.00 9.71 4.41
C ALA A 227 12.68 11.00 5.20
N ASP A 228 11.69 11.76 4.75
CA ASP A 228 11.26 13.01 5.36
C ASP A 228 9.88 12.87 6.01
N PHE A 229 9.85 12.84 7.34
CA PHE A 229 8.67 12.82 8.21
C PHE A 229 8.48 14.15 8.95
N SER A 230 9.18 15.22 8.57
CA SER A 230 9.08 16.49 9.30
C SER A 230 7.65 17.01 9.38
N ASP A 231 7.28 17.56 10.53
CA ASP A 231 5.95 18.11 10.81
C ASP A 231 4.78 17.12 10.65
N SER A 232 5.04 15.80 10.54
CA SER A 232 3.99 14.78 10.37
C SER A 232 3.27 14.43 11.69
N ILE A 233 2.06 13.88 11.55
CA ILE A 233 1.33 13.21 12.63
C ILE A 233 1.50 11.69 12.42
N ALA A 234 2.41 11.09 13.18
CA ALA A 234 2.83 9.70 13.08
C ALA A 234 2.61 8.94 14.41
N ASN A 235 1.52 9.27 15.08
CA ASN A 235 1.11 8.63 16.33
C ASN A 235 0.79 7.15 16.08
N ASN A 236 1.21 6.27 16.99
CA ASN A 236 1.00 4.82 16.91
C ASN A 236 1.60 4.15 15.66
N CYS A 237 2.57 4.78 15.00
CA CYS A 237 3.26 4.15 13.87
C CYS A 237 4.20 3.03 14.31
N LEU A 238 4.37 2.01 13.46
CA LEU A 238 5.24 0.86 13.71
C LEU A 238 6.44 0.90 12.76
N PHE A 239 7.62 1.16 13.28
CA PHE A 239 8.91 1.16 12.58
C PHE A 239 9.80 -0.03 13.00
N ILE A 240 9.19 -1.13 13.44
CA ILE A 240 9.90 -2.29 13.98
C ILE A 240 10.89 -2.82 12.93
N LYS A 241 12.18 -2.90 13.31
CA LYS A 241 13.30 -3.33 12.44
C LYS A 241 13.45 -2.52 11.15
N ALA A 242 12.86 -1.33 11.05
CA ALA A 242 13.03 -0.46 9.89
C ALA A 242 14.46 0.12 9.85
N ASN A 243 14.97 0.38 8.65
CA ASN A 243 16.19 1.14 8.46
C ASN A 243 15.84 2.59 8.11
N CYS A 244 15.81 3.45 9.12
CA CYS A 244 15.48 4.87 8.99
C CYS A 244 16.71 5.77 8.99
N LYS A 245 17.93 5.23 8.83
CA LYS A 245 19.18 5.99 8.96
C LYS A 245 19.13 7.36 8.28
N GLY A 246 19.47 8.42 9.02
CA GLY A 246 19.53 9.79 8.52
C GLY A 246 18.18 10.41 8.14
N SER A 247 17.06 9.80 8.52
CA SER A 247 15.72 10.35 8.25
C SER A 247 15.42 11.57 9.12
N ASN A 248 14.54 12.42 8.61
CA ASN A 248 14.12 13.65 9.27
C ASN A 248 12.73 13.46 9.90
N PHE A 249 12.66 13.48 11.23
CA PHE A 249 11.43 13.47 12.02
C PHE A 249 11.18 14.80 12.75
N SER A 250 11.89 15.87 12.41
CA SER A 250 11.82 17.13 13.16
C SER A 250 10.37 17.65 13.28
N ASN A 251 10.01 18.10 14.48
CA ASN A 251 8.67 18.55 14.89
C ASN A 251 7.53 17.52 14.75
N ALA A 252 7.80 16.25 14.42
CA ALA A 252 6.74 15.25 14.25
C ALA A 252 6.05 14.89 15.58
N GLU A 253 4.77 14.48 15.49
CA GLU A 253 4.05 13.83 16.58
C GLU A 253 4.19 12.31 16.46
N LEU A 254 4.80 11.69 17.47
CA LEU A 254 5.21 10.29 17.48
C LEU A 254 4.74 9.59 18.77
N LYS A 255 3.59 10.00 19.30
CA LYS A 255 3.05 9.41 20.53
C LYS A 255 2.80 7.93 20.30
N GLN A 256 3.29 7.11 21.22
CA GLN A 256 3.16 5.65 21.16
C GLN A 256 3.71 5.01 19.88
N ALA A 257 4.60 5.68 19.15
CA ALA A 257 5.30 5.09 18.01
C ALA A 257 6.31 4.03 18.49
N ILE A 258 6.48 2.95 17.71
CA ILE A 258 7.33 1.81 18.07
C ILE A 258 8.48 1.69 17.08
N PHE A 259 9.71 1.90 17.55
CA PHE A 259 10.97 1.84 16.81
C PHE A 259 11.86 0.66 17.25
N ASN A 260 11.27 -0.37 17.86
CA ASN A 260 12.03 -1.48 18.43
C ASN A 260 12.92 -2.15 17.35
N GLU A 261 14.19 -2.39 17.70
CA GLU A 261 15.21 -2.98 16.82
C GLU A 261 15.47 -2.19 15.52
N ALA A 262 15.00 -0.94 15.40
CA ALA A 262 15.19 -0.13 14.19
C ALA A 262 16.59 0.51 14.15
N ASP A 263 17.10 0.75 12.93
CA ASP A 263 18.25 1.63 12.71
C ASP A 263 17.77 3.08 12.56
N MET A 264 17.92 3.85 13.63
CA MET A 264 17.61 5.27 13.73
C MET A 264 18.89 6.12 13.79
N SER A 265 20.04 5.58 13.36
CA SER A 265 21.31 6.31 13.42
C SER A 265 21.25 7.58 12.58
N LEU A 266 21.82 8.67 13.11
CA LEU A 266 21.86 9.99 12.47
C LEU A 266 20.48 10.61 12.17
N CYS A 267 19.39 10.08 12.72
CA CYS A 267 18.06 10.65 12.54
C CYS A 267 17.92 12.00 13.25
N ASP A 268 17.12 12.90 12.67
CA ASP A 268 16.76 14.18 13.27
C ASP A 268 15.38 14.09 13.93
N PHE A 269 15.34 14.01 15.25
CA PHE A 269 14.12 14.03 16.05
C PHE A 269 13.90 15.36 16.77
N ARG A 270 14.52 16.48 16.36
CA ARG A 270 14.39 17.73 17.11
C ARG A 270 12.94 18.15 17.30
N LYS A 271 12.59 18.54 18.53
CA LYS A 271 11.27 19.05 18.93
C LYS A 271 10.11 18.09 18.64
N THR A 272 10.36 16.79 18.62
CA THR A 272 9.31 15.78 18.48
C THR A 272 8.50 15.65 19.76
N LYS A 273 7.26 15.15 19.62
CA LYS A 273 6.43 14.72 20.74
C LYS A 273 6.36 13.20 20.75
N MET A 274 7.08 12.54 21.65
CA MET A 274 7.25 11.09 21.65
C MET A 274 6.68 10.43 22.92
N GLU A 275 5.67 11.03 23.54
CA GLU A 275 5.03 10.48 24.75
C GLU A 275 4.74 8.98 24.57
N GLN A 276 5.30 8.14 25.45
CA GLN A 276 5.16 6.67 25.42
C GLN A 276 5.70 5.96 24.16
N ALA A 277 6.58 6.58 23.37
CA ALA A 277 7.25 5.89 22.27
C ALA A 277 8.20 4.79 22.77
N GLN A 278 8.50 3.81 21.92
CA GLN A 278 9.39 2.68 22.24
C GLN A 278 10.58 2.63 21.30
N PHE A 279 11.77 2.48 21.84
CA PHE A 279 13.06 2.37 21.15
C PHE A 279 13.86 1.16 21.65
N VAL A 280 13.16 0.10 22.08
CA VAL A 280 13.81 -1.05 22.70
C VAL A 280 14.77 -1.70 21.70
N HIS A 281 16.05 -1.83 22.06
CA HIS A 281 17.13 -2.30 21.17
C HIS A 281 17.34 -1.47 19.89
N ALA A 282 16.83 -0.25 19.80
CA ALA A 282 17.04 0.61 18.63
C ALA A 282 18.48 1.13 18.58
N ASN A 283 19.02 1.29 17.37
CA ASN A 283 20.27 2.00 17.15
C ASN A 283 20.00 3.48 16.89
N CYS A 284 20.30 4.35 17.84
CA CYS A 284 20.15 5.80 17.75
C CYS A 284 21.51 6.52 17.77
N ASP A 285 22.59 5.86 17.32
CA ASP A 285 23.92 6.46 17.26
C ASP A 285 23.93 7.77 16.47
N GLY A 286 24.39 8.85 17.09
CA GLY A 286 24.44 10.18 16.50
C GLY A 286 23.07 10.82 16.18
N ALA A 287 21.97 10.27 16.69
CA ALA A 287 20.64 10.86 16.51
C ALA A 287 20.47 12.17 17.31
N ILE A 288 19.61 13.07 16.81
CA ILE A 288 19.41 14.40 17.39
C ILE A 288 18.02 14.48 18.01
N PHE A 289 17.92 14.48 19.34
CA PHE A 289 16.67 14.59 20.09
C PHE A 289 16.47 15.98 20.73
N THR A 290 17.27 16.98 20.36
CA THR A 290 17.27 18.29 21.03
C THR A 290 15.87 18.90 21.14
N GLY A 291 15.44 19.21 22.37
CA GLY A 291 14.15 19.86 22.66
C GLY A 291 12.93 18.96 22.52
N SER A 292 13.10 17.64 22.45
CA SER A 292 11.99 16.70 22.28
C SER A 292 11.33 16.31 23.61
N ASP A 293 10.04 16.03 23.54
CA ASP A 293 9.29 15.45 24.66
C ASP A 293 9.40 13.92 24.60
N LEU A 294 10.20 13.36 25.50
CA LEU A 294 10.48 11.93 25.65
C LEU A 294 9.83 11.36 26.93
N THR A 295 8.76 12.00 27.40
CA THR A 295 8.01 11.55 28.59
C THR A 295 7.52 10.10 28.42
N TYR A 296 7.84 9.24 29.38
CA TYR A 296 7.55 7.79 29.36
C TYR A 296 8.15 6.99 28.20
N VAL A 297 9.11 7.53 27.45
CA VAL A 297 9.75 6.77 26.36
C VAL A 297 10.54 5.59 26.92
N ASP A 298 10.50 4.45 26.25
CA ASP A 298 11.32 3.28 26.58
C ASP A 298 12.54 3.18 25.66
N PHE A 299 13.72 3.50 26.19
CA PHE A 299 15.01 3.32 25.51
C PHE A 299 15.73 2.04 25.98
N SER A 300 15.06 1.07 26.60
CA SER A 300 15.73 -0.13 27.12
C SER A 300 16.66 -0.76 26.07
N HIS A 301 17.93 -0.93 26.42
CA HIS A 301 18.97 -1.51 25.55
C HIS A 301 19.25 -0.74 24.24
N ALA A 302 18.82 0.52 24.14
CA ALA A 302 19.09 1.34 22.96
C ALA A 302 20.54 1.84 22.92
N VAL A 303 21.05 2.04 21.70
CA VAL A 303 22.34 2.69 21.46
C VAL A 303 22.11 4.18 21.28
N LEU A 304 22.51 5.00 22.24
CA LEU A 304 22.42 6.46 22.22
C LEU A 304 23.80 7.13 22.14
N ASP A 305 24.85 6.37 21.79
CA ASP A 305 26.20 6.92 21.61
C ASP A 305 26.17 8.12 20.65
N ASN A 306 26.94 9.16 20.98
CA ASN A 306 27.01 10.41 20.20
C ASN A 306 25.65 11.15 20.01
N ALA A 307 24.56 10.72 20.66
CA ALA A 307 23.26 11.37 20.53
C ALA A 307 23.23 12.75 21.20
N LEU A 308 22.47 13.67 20.61
CA LEU A 308 22.22 15.01 21.15
C LEU A 308 20.88 15.04 21.87
N MET A 309 20.91 15.00 23.20
CA MET A 309 19.74 14.94 24.08
C MET A 309 19.46 16.28 24.79
N ASP A 310 20.09 17.37 24.35
CA ASP A 310 19.98 18.68 24.99
C ASP A 310 18.52 19.14 25.10
N PHE A 311 18.13 19.69 26.25
CA PHE A 311 16.78 20.22 26.51
C PHE A 311 15.63 19.21 26.30
N THR A 312 15.91 17.91 26.41
CA THR A 312 14.86 16.87 26.33
C THR A 312 14.07 16.76 27.64
N GLU A 313 12.78 16.44 27.52
CA GLU A 313 11.91 16.10 28.65
C GLU A 313 11.86 14.58 28.84
N LEU A 314 12.30 14.07 29.98
CA LEU A 314 12.55 12.64 30.22
C LEU A 314 11.77 12.08 31.40
N TYR A 315 10.66 12.72 31.77
CA TYR A 315 9.89 12.29 32.94
C TYR A 315 9.47 10.83 32.80
N ARG A 316 10.01 9.99 33.70
CA ARG A 316 9.82 8.53 33.71
C ARG A 316 10.15 7.82 32.39
N ALA A 317 11.02 8.39 31.56
CA ALA A 317 11.65 7.66 30.47
C ALA A 317 12.48 6.50 31.03
N ASN A 318 12.47 5.34 30.39
CA ASN A 318 13.22 4.16 30.82
C ASN A 318 14.57 4.10 30.09
N LEU A 319 15.65 4.26 30.84
CA LEU A 319 17.04 4.26 30.34
C LEU A 319 17.80 2.98 30.71
N HIS A 320 17.07 1.88 30.91
CA HIS A 320 17.66 0.62 31.31
C HIS A 320 18.65 0.09 30.28
N GLU A 321 19.91 -0.12 30.68
CA GLU A 321 20.96 -0.70 29.83
C GLU A 321 21.21 0.05 28.50
N ILE A 322 21.07 1.39 28.49
CA ILE A 322 21.45 2.20 27.32
C ILE A 322 22.97 2.29 27.16
N LEU A 323 23.44 2.40 25.91
CA LEU A 323 24.80 2.83 25.58
C LEU A 323 24.81 4.33 25.31
N GLN A 324 25.63 5.11 26.01
CA GLN A 324 25.58 6.59 25.96
C GLN A 324 26.95 7.26 26.16
N VAL A 325 28.01 6.70 25.61
CA VAL A 325 29.41 7.05 25.92
C VAL A 325 29.73 8.53 25.64
N ASN A 326 29.25 9.05 24.51
CA ASN A 326 29.54 10.42 24.04
C ASN A 326 28.28 11.29 23.90
N SER A 327 27.18 10.89 24.54
CA SER A 327 25.90 11.59 24.41
C SER A 327 25.93 12.92 25.17
N ILE A 328 25.27 13.94 24.61
CA ILE A 328 25.20 15.28 25.22
C ILE A 328 23.80 15.46 25.82
N TRP A 329 23.72 15.93 27.07
CA TRP A 329 22.47 15.98 27.85
C TRP A 329 22.20 17.37 28.46
N ASP A 330 22.83 18.43 27.93
CA ASP A 330 22.79 19.74 28.58
C ASP A 330 21.35 20.28 28.64
N GLY A 331 20.92 20.70 29.84
CA GLY A 331 19.57 21.21 30.06
C GLY A 331 18.45 20.18 29.94
N SER A 332 18.75 18.89 29.77
CA SER A 332 17.75 17.82 29.81
C SER A 332 17.23 17.54 31.23
N THR A 333 16.07 16.90 31.33
CA THR A 333 15.50 16.44 32.61
C THR A 333 15.87 14.98 32.94
N ILE A 334 17.05 14.51 32.53
CA ILE A 334 17.53 13.11 32.71
C ILE A 334 17.44 12.61 34.17
N ALA A 335 17.57 13.49 35.16
CA ALA A 335 17.41 13.14 36.57
C ALA A 335 16.00 12.62 36.94
N THR A 336 15.01 12.82 36.07
CA THR A 336 13.62 12.34 36.23
C THR A 336 13.35 11.02 35.51
N ALA A 337 14.34 10.51 34.77
CA ALA A 337 14.26 9.22 34.08
C ALA A 337 14.47 8.05 35.06
N LEU A 338 14.03 6.86 34.64
CA LEU A 338 14.25 5.61 35.33
C LEU A 338 15.62 5.05 34.91
N PRO A 339 16.56 4.85 35.85
CA PRO A 339 17.88 4.29 35.54
C PRO A 339 17.79 2.78 35.32
N THR A 340 18.92 2.16 35.01
CA THR A 340 19.07 0.70 34.97
C THR A 340 18.55 0.01 36.23
N ASP A 341 17.57 -0.88 36.06
CA ASP A 341 17.13 -1.81 37.10
C ASP A 341 18.08 -3.01 37.22
N GLU A 342 18.93 -2.98 38.26
CA GLU A 342 19.90 -4.03 38.58
C GLU A 342 19.29 -5.42 38.76
N LYS A 343 18.05 -5.53 39.27
CA LYS A 343 17.39 -6.84 39.42
C LYS A 343 16.98 -7.38 38.06
N LYS A 344 16.52 -6.49 37.18
CA LYS A 344 16.20 -6.83 35.80
C LYS A 344 17.47 -7.28 35.06
N VAL A 345 18.59 -6.57 35.21
CA VAL A 345 19.89 -6.97 34.64
C VAL A 345 20.30 -8.37 35.10
N GLN A 346 20.21 -8.64 36.41
CA GLN A 346 20.53 -9.96 36.96
C GLN A 346 19.62 -11.06 36.40
N ALA A 347 18.35 -10.77 36.18
CA ALA A 347 17.41 -11.72 35.59
C ALA A 347 17.68 -11.96 34.10
N GLU A 348 18.03 -10.93 33.33
CA GLU A 348 18.33 -11.02 31.89
C GLU A 348 19.66 -11.72 31.61
N THR A 349 20.65 -11.54 32.48
CA THR A 349 21.99 -12.14 32.34
C THR A 349 22.13 -13.50 33.01
N PHE A 350 21.08 -13.96 33.71
CA PHE A 350 21.08 -15.24 34.41
C PHE A 350 21.30 -16.39 33.42
N LYS A 351 22.40 -17.13 33.60
CA LYS A 351 22.65 -18.41 32.94
C LYS A 351 22.38 -19.53 33.97
N PRO A 352 21.43 -20.45 33.70
CA PRO A 352 20.99 -21.47 34.66
C PRO A 352 22.07 -22.46 35.07
#